data_AF-A0A6N8LUY9-F1
#
_entry.id   AF-A0A6N8LUY9-F1
#
_cell.length_a   1.000
_cell.length_b   1.000
_cell.length_c   1.000
_cell.angle_alpha   90.00
_cell.angle_beta   90.00
_cell.angle_gamma   90.00
#
_symmetry.space_group_name_H-M   'P 1'
#
loop_
_entity.id
_entity.type
_entity.pdbx_description
1 polymer ?
#
loop_
_entity_poly.entity_id
_entity_poly.type
_entity_poly.pdbx_seq_one_letter_code
_entity_poly.pdbx_strand_id
1 'polypeptide(L)'
;MPQPRAARDAAAAPSAPLAAQPLLRELALDVPADAVAPEAAALPAAALAPAPPFSGQAASADDAARAADCLTAAVYYEARSEPVDGQRAVAQVVLNRVRDRAFPRSVCGVVYQRSSRGCQFSFVCDGSMDRRREPGAWARAEAVARGALAGLVYDPVGSATFYHTSAILPWWAPSLSRIGTVGAHIFYRWRGGMERALAFRQSYAGVEPGSTPPLLTPAAEPQIATVLAEEVERTGGVTIHRGGQTLVAQGKAPVQQSGGVRIHRGVPAPAAMQDAGAVIGEEESPT
;
A
#
# COMPACT_ATOMS: atom_id res chain seq x y z
N MET A 1 24.26 -40.84 -50.97
CA MET A 1 23.40 -39.64 -50.93
C MET A 1 22.13 -39.95 -50.14
N PRO A 2 22.08 -39.69 -48.82
CA PRO A 2 20.84 -39.70 -48.05
C PRO A 2 20.16 -38.32 -48.08
N GLN A 3 18.82 -38.30 -48.17
CA GLN A 3 18.03 -37.07 -48.23
C GLN A 3 18.06 -36.26 -46.92
N PRO A 4 17.88 -34.92 -46.97
CA PRO A 4 17.91 -34.10 -45.76
C PRO A 4 16.62 -34.26 -44.94
N ARG A 5 16.77 -34.49 -43.63
CA ARG A 5 15.67 -34.41 -42.66
C ARG A 5 15.32 -32.94 -42.44
N ALA A 6 14.07 -32.57 -42.74
CA ALA A 6 13.52 -31.27 -42.37
C ALA A 6 13.54 -31.11 -40.84
N ALA A 7 14.21 -30.06 -40.35
CA ALA A 7 14.13 -29.64 -38.97
C ALA A 7 12.72 -29.16 -38.68
N ARG A 8 12.04 -29.80 -37.72
CA ARG A 8 10.81 -29.27 -37.14
C ARG A 8 11.21 -28.15 -36.18
N ASP A 9 11.00 -26.91 -36.59
CA ASP A 9 11.00 -25.77 -35.69
C ASP A 9 9.91 -25.97 -34.64
N ALA A 10 10.32 -26.37 -33.44
CA ALA A 10 9.48 -26.36 -32.27
C ALA A 10 9.31 -24.89 -31.84
N ALA A 11 8.32 -24.22 -32.40
CA ALA A 11 7.83 -22.97 -31.86
C ALA A 11 7.41 -23.20 -30.40
N ALA A 12 8.14 -22.59 -29.46
CA ALA A 12 7.80 -22.61 -28.06
C ALA A 12 6.40 -22.00 -27.88
N ALA A 13 5.47 -22.79 -27.35
CA ALA A 13 4.12 -22.33 -27.05
C ALA A 13 4.18 -21.13 -26.08
N PRO A 14 3.35 -20.08 -26.28
CA PRO A 14 3.30 -18.97 -25.35
C PRO A 14 2.85 -19.46 -23.98
N SER A 15 3.70 -19.27 -22.97
CA SER A 15 3.37 -19.54 -21.57
C SER A 15 2.14 -18.71 -21.19
N ALA A 16 1.11 -19.35 -20.64
CA ALA A 16 -0.09 -18.68 -20.15
C ALA A 16 0.30 -17.50 -19.22
N PRO A 17 -0.41 -16.35 -19.28
CA PRO A 17 -0.11 -15.23 -18.40
C PRO A 17 -0.31 -15.70 -16.95
N LEU A 18 0.75 -15.61 -16.14
CA LEU A 18 0.63 -15.76 -14.69
C LEU A 18 -0.39 -14.71 -14.23
N ALA A 19 -1.45 -15.14 -13.56
CA ALA A 19 -2.50 -14.23 -13.11
C ALA A 19 -1.88 -13.06 -12.31
N ALA A 20 -2.32 -11.83 -12.57
CA ALA A 20 -1.77 -10.64 -11.91
C ALA A 20 -1.94 -10.68 -10.38
N GLN A 21 -3.04 -11.28 -9.88
CA GLN A 21 -3.35 -11.36 -8.44
C GLN A 21 -2.30 -12.10 -7.58
N PRO A 22 -1.85 -13.33 -7.91
CA PRO A 22 -0.80 -13.99 -7.15
C PRO A 22 0.50 -13.19 -7.14
N LEU A 23 0.91 -12.57 -8.26
CA LEU A 23 2.11 -11.71 -8.29
C LEU A 23 2.01 -10.53 -7.31
N LEU A 24 0.86 -9.85 -7.30
CA LEU A 24 0.63 -8.68 -6.45
C LEU A 24 0.60 -9.03 -4.97
N ARG A 25 -0.09 -10.12 -4.61
CA ARG A 25 -0.12 -10.65 -3.24
C ARG A 25 1.25 -11.14 -2.80
N GLU A 26 2.01 -11.75 -3.70
CA GLU A 26 3.37 -12.22 -3.45
C GLU A 26 4.39 -11.08 -3.28
N LEU A 27 4.23 -9.98 -4.03
CA LEU A 27 5.01 -8.75 -3.86
C LEU A 27 4.58 -7.94 -2.62
N ALA A 28 3.55 -8.39 -1.90
CA ALA A 28 2.92 -7.70 -0.78
C ALA A 28 2.54 -6.24 -1.11
N LEU A 29 2.09 -6.02 -2.35
CA LEU A 29 1.58 -4.74 -2.82
C LEU A 29 0.08 -4.69 -2.59
N ASP A 30 -0.40 -3.57 -2.05
CA ASP A 30 -1.83 -3.34 -1.86
C ASP A 30 -2.41 -2.86 -3.19
N VAL A 31 -2.98 -3.77 -3.97
CA VAL A 31 -3.57 -3.45 -5.26
C VAL A 31 -5.08 -3.45 -5.17
N PRO A 32 -5.74 -2.35 -5.56
CA PRO A 32 -7.19 -2.27 -5.62
C PRO A 32 -7.80 -3.39 -6.47
N ALA A 33 -8.84 -4.06 -5.98
CA ALA A 33 -9.44 -5.22 -6.64
C ALA A 33 -9.98 -4.93 -8.05
N ASP A 34 -10.35 -3.67 -8.34
CA ASP A 34 -10.79 -3.17 -9.64
C ASP A 34 -9.66 -3.09 -10.68
N ALA A 35 -8.39 -3.08 -10.25
CA ALA A 35 -7.24 -3.02 -11.14
C ALA A 35 -6.91 -4.37 -11.81
N VAL A 36 -7.59 -5.47 -11.44
CA VAL A 36 -7.32 -6.83 -11.94
C VAL A 36 -8.37 -7.38 -12.91
N ALA A 37 -9.18 -6.51 -13.53
CA ALA A 37 -10.13 -6.93 -14.58
C ALA A 37 -9.42 -7.59 -15.79
N PRO A 38 -10.05 -8.56 -16.47
CA PRO A 38 -9.36 -9.51 -17.34
C PRO A 38 -8.74 -8.86 -18.57
N GLU A 39 -7.51 -9.30 -18.82
CA GLU A 39 -6.70 -9.26 -20.04
C GLU A 39 -7.41 -8.71 -21.30
N ALA A 40 -7.38 -7.39 -21.50
CA ALA A 40 -7.53 -6.88 -22.86
C ALA A 40 -6.25 -7.25 -23.62
N ALA A 41 -6.45 -7.99 -24.71
CA ALA A 41 -5.48 -8.55 -25.66
C ALA A 41 -4.08 -7.93 -25.60
N ALA A 42 -3.06 -8.78 -25.70
CA ALA A 42 -1.66 -8.39 -25.88
C ALA A 42 -1.54 -7.44 -27.09
N LEU A 43 -1.65 -6.15 -26.82
CA LEU A 43 -1.26 -5.10 -27.74
C LEU A 43 0.26 -5.17 -27.89
N PRO A 44 0.81 -4.80 -29.06
CA PRO A 44 2.25 -4.71 -29.24
C PRO A 44 2.84 -3.89 -28.08
N ALA A 45 4.01 -4.30 -27.58
CA ALA A 45 4.69 -3.58 -26.53
C ALA A 45 4.78 -2.11 -26.94
N ALA A 46 3.98 -1.26 -26.30
CA ALA A 46 4.05 0.18 -26.56
C ALA A 46 5.50 0.58 -26.32
N ALA A 47 6.09 1.30 -27.27
CA ALA A 47 7.44 1.86 -27.13
C ALA A 47 7.56 2.52 -25.75
N LEU A 48 8.70 2.33 -25.08
CA LEU A 48 8.92 2.92 -23.77
C LEU A 48 8.74 4.43 -23.87
N ALA A 49 7.66 4.95 -23.29
CA ALA A 49 7.43 6.37 -23.17
C ALA A 49 8.14 6.91 -21.91
N PRO A 50 8.67 8.13 -21.95
CA PRO A 50 9.11 8.82 -20.74
C PRO A 50 7.99 8.89 -19.69
N ALA A 51 8.36 8.87 -18.42
CA ALA A 51 7.39 9.16 -17.37
C ALA A 51 6.95 10.62 -17.46
N PRO A 52 5.68 10.94 -17.12
CA PRO A 52 5.31 12.32 -16.88
C PRO A 52 6.21 12.94 -15.79
N PRO A 53 6.54 14.24 -15.87
CA PRO A 53 7.19 14.95 -14.79
C PRO A 53 6.44 14.79 -13.47
N PHE A 54 7.16 14.74 -12.35
CA PHE A 54 6.52 14.79 -11.04
C PHE A 54 6.01 16.22 -10.79
N SER A 55 4.72 16.34 -10.50
CA SER A 55 4.03 17.62 -10.27
C SER A 55 3.19 17.61 -8.99
N GLY A 56 3.55 16.76 -8.03
CA GLY A 56 2.87 16.67 -6.74
C GLY A 56 3.21 17.86 -5.85
N GLN A 57 2.20 18.52 -5.29
CA GLN A 57 2.40 19.61 -4.34
C GLN A 57 2.40 19.07 -2.91
N ALA A 58 3.47 19.36 -2.16
CA ALA A 58 3.49 19.11 -0.72
C ALA A 58 2.51 20.06 -0.01
N ALA A 59 1.90 19.58 1.07
CA ALA A 59 0.93 20.33 1.87
C ALA A 59 1.61 21.44 2.70
N SER A 60 2.90 21.28 3.01
CA SER A 60 3.70 22.23 3.77
C SER A 60 5.16 22.21 3.33
N ALA A 61 5.93 23.22 3.75
CA ALA A 61 7.38 23.23 3.57
C ALA A 61 8.07 22.06 4.30
N ASP A 62 7.54 21.66 5.46
CA ASP A 62 8.05 20.53 6.22
C ASP A 62 7.81 19.20 5.49
N ASP A 63 6.65 19.03 4.87
CA ASP A 63 6.37 17.86 4.02
C ASP A 63 7.28 17.83 2.79
N ALA A 64 7.54 18.99 2.17
CA ALA A 64 8.47 19.09 1.05
C ALA A 64 9.90 18.71 1.46
N ALA A 65 10.36 19.18 2.62
CA ALA A 65 11.66 18.83 3.17
C ALA A 65 11.76 17.32 3.48
N ARG A 66 10.73 16.75 4.14
CA ARG A 66 10.66 15.32 4.42
C ARG A 66 10.69 14.47 3.14
N ALA A 67 9.93 14.86 2.11
CA ALA A 67 9.92 14.16 0.83
C ALA A 67 11.32 14.14 0.19
N ALA A 68 12.02 15.29 0.22
CA ALA A 68 13.38 15.40 -0.27
C ALA A 68 14.35 14.51 0.52
N ASP A 69 14.25 14.49 1.86
CA ASP A 69 15.11 13.65 2.71
C ASP A 69 14.88 12.16 2.47
N CYS A 70 13.63 11.73 2.38
CA CYS A 70 13.27 10.34 2.12
C CYS A 70 13.76 9.88 0.74
N LEU A 71 13.55 10.70 -0.30
CA LEU A 71 14.05 10.37 -1.64
C LEU A 71 15.58 10.36 -1.69
N THR A 72 16.24 11.29 -1.00
CA THR A 72 17.70 11.33 -0.87
C THR A 72 18.23 10.06 -0.22
N ALA A 73 17.60 9.60 0.86
CA ALA A 73 17.97 8.37 1.53
C ALA A 73 17.88 7.17 0.59
N ALA A 74 16.76 7.03 -0.13
CA ALA A 74 16.59 5.96 -1.11
C ALA A 74 17.69 5.98 -2.19
N VAL A 75 17.95 7.14 -2.80
CA VAL A 75 18.99 7.29 -3.83
C VAL A 75 20.38 6.96 -3.26
N TYR A 76 20.70 7.45 -2.07
CA TYR A 76 21.99 7.21 -1.44
C TYR A 76 22.22 5.72 -1.13
N TYR A 77 21.28 5.07 -0.44
CA TYR A 77 21.49 3.69 0.00
C TYR A 77 21.40 2.68 -1.15
N GLU A 78 20.64 2.98 -2.20
CA GLU A 78 20.47 2.08 -3.35
C GLU A 78 21.48 2.32 -4.47
N ALA A 79 21.99 3.55 -4.62
CA ALA A 79 22.72 3.95 -5.82
C ALA A 79 23.91 4.90 -5.58
N ARG A 80 24.40 5.09 -4.35
CA ARG A 80 25.56 5.99 -4.10
C ARG A 80 26.83 5.63 -4.90
N SER A 81 27.01 4.34 -5.20
CA SER A 81 28.16 3.82 -5.96
C SER A 81 27.89 3.75 -7.46
N GLU A 82 26.69 4.10 -7.90
CA GLU A 82 26.30 4.11 -9.32
C GLU A 82 26.67 5.44 -9.98
N PRO A 83 26.82 5.46 -11.31
CA PRO A 83 26.80 6.70 -12.09
C PRO A 83 25.56 7.55 -11.76
N VAL A 84 25.62 8.86 -12.01
CA VAL A 84 24.51 9.79 -11.74
C VAL A 84 23.21 9.34 -12.43
N ASP A 85 23.31 8.72 -13.60
CA ASP A 85 22.16 8.17 -14.31
C ASP A 85 21.50 6.98 -13.57
N GLY A 86 22.27 6.16 -12.87
CA GLY A 86 21.73 5.11 -11.99
C GLY A 86 20.99 5.70 -10.78
N GLN A 87 21.52 6.79 -10.20
CA GLN A 87 20.85 7.53 -9.13
C GLN A 87 19.53 8.15 -9.60
N ARG A 88 19.53 8.78 -10.79
CA ARG A 88 18.33 9.33 -11.43
C ARG A 88 17.29 8.25 -11.70
N ALA A 89 17.71 7.07 -12.14
CA ALA A 89 16.83 5.95 -12.38
C ALA A 89 16.14 5.45 -11.11
N VAL A 90 16.87 5.33 -9.99
CA VAL A 90 16.26 4.98 -8.69
C VAL A 90 15.27 6.06 -8.22
N ALA A 91 15.64 7.34 -8.34
CA ALA A 91 14.74 8.43 -7.97
C ALA A 91 13.43 8.39 -8.80
N GLN A 92 13.55 8.14 -10.11
CA GLN A 92 12.42 7.99 -11.02
C GLN A 92 11.51 6.83 -10.60
N VAL A 93 12.07 5.67 -10.23
CA VAL A 93 11.31 4.52 -9.74
C VAL A 93 10.49 4.87 -8.49
N VAL A 94 11.10 5.55 -7.51
CA VAL A 94 10.38 5.97 -6.28
C VAL A 94 9.20 6.87 -6.63
N LEU A 95 9.42 7.89 -7.48
CA LEU A 95 8.35 8.81 -7.89
C LEU A 95 7.30 8.14 -8.79
N ASN A 96 7.66 7.14 -9.58
CA ASN A 96 6.71 6.31 -10.31
C ASN A 96 5.83 5.51 -9.35
N ARG A 97 6.41 4.89 -8.31
CA ARG A 97 5.66 4.18 -7.26
C ARG A 97 4.69 5.10 -6.54
N VAL A 98 5.10 6.32 -6.16
CA VAL A 98 4.19 7.30 -5.53
C VAL A 98 2.93 7.55 -6.37
N ARG A 99 3.05 7.45 -7.70
CA ARG A 99 1.98 7.69 -8.67
C ARG A 99 1.34 6.40 -9.18
N ASP A 100 1.69 5.26 -8.63
CA ASP A 100 1.16 3.95 -8.99
C ASP A 100 0.20 3.45 -7.89
N ARG A 101 -0.97 2.95 -8.28
CA ARG A 101 -2.03 2.50 -7.34
C ARG A 101 -1.63 1.29 -6.49
N ALA A 102 -0.55 0.59 -6.82
CA ALA A 102 -0.06 -0.55 -6.07
C ALA A 102 0.85 -0.17 -4.88
N PHE A 103 1.16 1.12 -4.71
CA PHE A 103 2.16 1.59 -3.75
C PHE A 103 1.62 2.76 -2.91
N PRO A 104 2.25 3.05 -1.76
CA PRO A 104 1.92 4.23 -0.96
C PRO A 104 2.00 5.53 -1.77
N ARG A 105 1.10 6.46 -1.44
CA ARG A 105 0.95 7.74 -2.15
C ARG A 105 1.87 8.86 -1.66
N SER A 106 2.87 8.58 -0.85
CA SER A 106 3.84 9.55 -0.35
C SER A 106 5.26 9.03 -0.52
N VAL A 107 6.25 9.94 -0.60
CA VAL A 107 7.63 9.56 -0.89
C VAL A 107 8.19 8.74 0.27
N CYS A 108 8.06 9.22 1.50
CA CYS A 108 8.47 8.49 2.70
C CYS A 108 7.65 7.20 2.87
N GLY A 109 6.37 7.21 2.49
CA GLY A 109 5.53 6.01 2.48
C GLY A 109 6.11 4.90 1.60
N VAL A 110 6.56 5.23 0.39
CA VAL A 110 7.22 4.29 -0.52
C VAL A 110 8.58 3.85 0.00
N VAL A 111 9.40 4.81 0.46
CA VAL A 111 10.78 4.55 0.88
C VAL A 111 10.85 3.69 2.14
N TYR A 112 9.97 3.92 3.10
CA TYR A 112 9.95 3.20 4.37
C TYR A 112 8.87 2.11 4.43
N GLN A 113 8.32 1.72 3.27
CA GLN A 113 7.31 0.67 3.18
C GLN A 113 7.86 -0.65 3.75
N ARG A 114 7.09 -1.23 4.67
CA ARG A 114 7.32 -2.55 5.26
C ARG A 114 6.13 -3.45 4.97
N SER A 115 6.39 -4.74 4.79
CA SER A 115 5.39 -5.78 4.65
C SER A 115 5.75 -6.97 5.53
N SER A 116 4.85 -7.95 5.61
CA SER A 116 5.12 -9.24 6.28
C SER A 116 6.31 -10.00 5.67
N ARG A 117 6.75 -9.63 4.46
CA ARG A 117 7.87 -10.26 3.75
C ARG A 117 9.17 -9.44 3.79
N GLY A 118 9.17 -8.27 4.45
CA GLY A 118 10.38 -7.46 4.64
C GLY A 118 10.20 -5.97 4.31
N CYS A 119 11.32 -5.28 4.14
CA CYS A 119 11.35 -3.88 3.71
C CYS A 119 11.42 -3.75 2.19
N GLN A 120 10.74 -2.74 1.63
CA GLN A 120 10.85 -2.42 0.20
C GLN A 120 12.29 -2.07 -0.20
N PHE A 121 13.00 -1.34 0.65
CA PHE A 121 14.41 -1.04 0.49
C PHE A 121 15.20 -1.66 1.65
N SER A 122 16.29 -2.37 1.36
CA SER A 122 16.96 -3.20 2.38
C SER A 122 17.50 -2.35 3.54
N PHE A 123 17.97 -1.13 3.25
CA PHE A 123 18.55 -0.22 4.22
C PHE A 123 17.62 0.17 5.37
N VAL A 124 16.30 0.00 5.17
CA VAL A 124 15.26 0.26 6.17
C VAL A 124 15.20 -0.83 7.25
N CYS A 125 15.70 -2.02 6.94
CA CYS A 125 15.68 -3.21 7.81
C CYS A 125 17.09 -3.68 8.22
N ASP A 126 18.15 -3.34 7.49
CA ASP A 126 19.49 -3.96 7.65
C ASP A 126 20.48 -3.17 8.54
N GLY A 127 20.03 -2.08 9.18
CA GLY A 127 20.86 -1.23 10.05
C GLY A 127 21.81 -0.29 9.31
N SER A 128 21.73 -0.18 7.97
CA SER A 128 22.59 0.72 7.19
C SER A 128 22.45 2.19 7.58
N MET A 129 21.29 2.58 8.13
CA MET A 129 21.04 3.96 8.57
C MET A 129 21.83 4.37 9.82
N ASP A 130 22.30 3.40 10.61
CA ASP A 130 23.09 3.64 11.82
C ASP A 130 24.56 3.97 11.49
N ARG A 131 24.97 3.71 10.24
CA ARG A 131 26.33 3.96 9.77
C ARG A 131 26.50 5.42 9.34
N ARG A 132 27.69 5.96 9.58
CA ARG A 132 28.04 7.32 9.12
C ARG A 132 27.94 7.42 7.60
N ARG A 133 27.22 8.45 7.13
CA ARG A 133 27.07 8.76 5.70
C ARG A 133 28.33 9.43 5.15
N GLU A 134 28.62 9.16 3.89
CA GLU A 134 29.69 9.83 3.14
C GLU A 134 29.13 11.18 2.63
N PRO A 135 29.67 12.33 3.08
CA PRO A 135 29.05 13.63 2.82
C PRO A 135 28.91 13.97 1.33
N GLY A 136 29.89 13.60 0.50
CA GLY A 136 29.88 13.87 -0.93
C GLY A 136 28.82 13.06 -1.68
N ALA A 137 28.73 11.76 -1.45
CA ALA A 137 27.66 10.94 -2.02
C ALA A 137 26.28 11.35 -1.52
N TRP A 138 26.15 11.78 -0.26
CA TRP A 138 24.88 12.29 0.25
C TRP A 138 24.45 13.54 -0.52
N ALA A 139 25.33 14.52 -0.69
CA ALA A 139 25.05 15.73 -1.45
C ALA A 139 24.70 15.45 -2.92
N ARG A 140 25.36 14.46 -3.55
CA ARG A 140 25.00 14.02 -4.92
C ARG A 140 23.61 13.41 -4.97
N ALA A 141 23.28 12.52 -4.04
CA ALA A 141 21.96 11.90 -3.94
C ALA A 141 20.87 12.96 -3.70
N GLU A 142 21.15 13.95 -2.85
CA GLU A 142 20.24 15.05 -2.54
C GLU A 142 19.96 15.93 -3.76
N ALA A 143 20.98 16.25 -4.55
CA ALA A 143 20.82 17.00 -5.79
C ALA A 143 19.94 16.24 -6.81
N VAL A 144 20.13 14.92 -6.94
CA VAL A 144 19.30 14.07 -7.81
C VAL A 144 17.86 14.03 -7.31
N ALA A 145 17.66 13.82 -6.00
CA ALA A 145 16.34 13.75 -5.38
C ALA A 145 15.56 15.06 -5.58
N ARG A 146 16.17 16.21 -5.28
CA ARG A 146 15.54 17.53 -5.48
C ARG A 146 15.22 17.79 -6.94
N GLY A 147 16.12 17.43 -7.86
CA GLY A 147 15.86 17.55 -9.29
C GLY A 147 14.65 16.74 -9.74
N ALA A 148 14.55 15.49 -9.30
CA ALA A 148 13.42 14.62 -9.63
C ALA A 148 12.09 15.15 -9.05
N LEU A 149 12.10 15.62 -7.79
CA LEU A 149 10.93 16.26 -7.16
C LEU A 149 10.52 17.57 -7.85
N ALA A 150 11.48 18.29 -8.44
CA ALA A 150 11.22 19.48 -9.26
C ALA A 150 10.76 19.14 -10.70
N GLY A 151 10.58 17.85 -11.02
CA GLY A 151 10.03 17.40 -12.29
C GLY A 151 11.08 17.01 -13.34
N LEU A 152 12.37 16.92 -13.00
CA LEU A 152 13.36 16.34 -13.91
C LEU A 152 13.05 14.85 -14.12
N VAL A 153 12.87 14.46 -15.37
CA VAL A 153 12.56 13.08 -15.77
C VAL A 153 13.83 12.39 -16.27
N TYR A 154 13.99 11.13 -15.86
CA TYR A 154 14.99 10.25 -16.48
C TYR A 154 14.31 9.27 -17.44
N ASP A 155 14.19 9.70 -18.69
CA ASP A 155 13.46 9.01 -19.76
C ASP A 155 13.81 7.53 -19.96
N PRO A 156 15.09 7.08 -19.86
CA PRO A 156 15.45 5.70 -20.18
C PRO A 156 14.80 4.62 -19.31
N VAL A 157 14.22 4.97 -18.17
CA VAL A 157 13.47 4.02 -17.32
C VAL A 157 11.96 4.20 -17.35
N GLY A 158 11.43 5.19 -18.09
CA GLY A 158 9.99 5.39 -18.30
C GLY A 158 9.13 5.13 -17.06
N SER A 159 8.17 4.21 -17.18
CA SER A 159 7.24 3.78 -16.12
C SER A 159 7.80 2.74 -15.14
N ALA A 160 9.12 2.58 -15.01
CA ALA A 160 9.71 1.59 -14.11
C ALA A 160 9.20 1.73 -12.67
N THR A 161 8.78 0.60 -12.09
CA THR A 161 8.40 0.48 -10.68
C THR A 161 9.21 -0.61 -9.96
N PHE A 162 10.04 -1.36 -10.69
CA PHE A 162 10.85 -2.44 -10.16
C PHE A 162 12.26 -2.40 -10.76
N TYR A 163 13.24 -2.81 -9.97
CA TYR A 163 14.59 -3.10 -10.44
C TYR A 163 15.26 -4.14 -9.55
N HIS A 164 16.34 -4.72 -10.05
CA HIS A 164 17.25 -5.52 -9.24
C HIS A 164 18.68 -5.37 -9.78
N THR A 165 19.67 -5.72 -8.96
CA THR A 165 21.06 -5.81 -9.42
C THR A 165 21.24 -6.94 -10.43
N SER A 166 22.08 -6.73 -11.44
CA SER A 166 22.42 -7.74 -12.45
C SER A 166 23.06 -9.01 -11.87
N ALA A 167 23.48 -8.99 -10.60
CA ALA A 167 24.07 -10.14 -9.92
C ALA A 167 23.05 -11.22 -9.50
N ILE A 168 21.74 -10.91 -9.50
CA ILE A 168 20.69 -11.85 -9.10
C ILE A 168 19.55 -11.88 -10.12
N LEU A 169 18.72 -12.95 -10.09
CA LEU A 169 17.47 -13.02 -10.85
C LEU A 169 16.30 -13.30 -9.88
N PRO A 170 15.51 -12.27 -9.52
CA PRO A 170 14.35 -12.45 -8.67
C PRO A 170 13.22 -13.22 -9.37
N TRP A 171 12.46 -14.00 -8.61
CA TRP A 171 11.35 -14.83 -9.13
C TRP A 171 10.25 -14.02 -9.82
N TRP A 172 10.07 -12.74 -9.46
CA TRP A 172 9.06 -11.86 -10.04
C TRP A 172 9.46 -11.27 -11.41
N ALA A 173 10.76 -11.30 -11.76
CA ALA A 173 11.27 -10.62 -12.96
C ALA A 173 10.61 -11.11 -14.27
N PRO A 174 10.36 -12.43 -14.48
CA PRO A 174 9.68 -12.92 -15.69
C PRO A 174 8.22 -12.46 -15.83
N SER A 175 7.57 -12.05 -14.74
CA SER A 175 6.18 -11.60 -14.73
C SER A 175 6.03 -10.12 -15.13
N LEU A 176 7.13 -9.40 -15.28
CA LEU A 176 7.18 -7.99 -15.64
C LEU A 176 7.79 -7.78 -17.02
N SER A 177 7.60 -6.58 -17.60
CA SER A 177 8.25 -6.20 -18.84
C SER A 177 9.59 -5.54 -18.54
N ARG A 178 10.70 -6.17 -18.97
CA ARG A 178 12.04 -5.60 -18.86
C ARG A 178 12.15 -4.34 -19.74
N ILE A 179 12.71 -3.29 -19.17
CA ILE A 179 12.97 -2.01 -19.86
C ILE A 179 14.40 -2.00 -20.39
N GLY A 180 15.38 -2.19 -19.50
CA GLY A 180 16.78 -2.05 -19.84
C GLY A 180 17.68 -2.11 -18.61
N THR A 181 18.94 -1.79 -18.82
CA THR A 181 19.96 -1.76 -17.77
C THR A 181 20.53 -0.35 -17.67
N VAL A 182 20.64 0.16 -16.44
CA VAL A 182 21.31 1.44 -16.14
C VAL A 182 22.25 1.18 -14.97
N GLY A 183 23.55 1.38 -15.19
CA GLY A 183 24.57 0.96 -14.23
C GLY A 183 24.48 -0.54 -13.93
N ALA A 184 24.50 -0.91 -12.66
CA ALA A 184 24.39 -2.30 -12.20
C ALA A 184 22.94 -2.81 -12.09
N HIS A 185 21.94 -2.00 -12.45
CA HIS A 185 20.53 -2.31 -12.23
C HIS A 185 19.78 -2.62 -13.52
N ILE A 186 18.89 -3.63 -13.46
CA ILE A 186 17.95 -3.97 -14.52
C ILE A 186 16.56 -3.48 -14.11
N PHE A 187 15.91 -2.68 -14.94
CA PHE A 187 14.64 -2.01 -14.66
C PHE A 187 13.47 -2.71 -15.36
N TYR A 188 12.32 -2.71 -14.69
CA TYR A 188 11.10 -3.35 -15.15
C TYR A 188 9.87 -2.47 -14.88
N ARG A 189 8.86 -2.67 -15.72
CA ARG A 189 7.52 -2.09 -15.58
C ARG A 189 6.46 -3.19 -15.59
N TRP A 190 5.25 -2.82 -15.20
CA TRP A 190 4.07 -3.65 -15.40
C TRP A 190 3.90 -4.08 -16.86
N ARG A 191 3.30 -5.26 -17.06
CA ARG A 191 3.02 -5.78 -18.40
C ARG A 191 1.59 -5.47 -18.83
N GLY A 192 1.43 -4.94 -20.04
CA GLY A 192 0.14 -4.85 -20.74
C GLY A 192 -0.97 -4.14 -19.94
N GLY A 193 -2.03 -4.88 -19.59
CA GLY A 193 -3.19 -4.32 -18.89
C GLY A 193 -2.89 -3.76 -17.51
N MET A 194 -1.94 -4.36 -16.77
CA MET A 194 -1.55 -3.88 -15.45
C MET A 194 -0.93 -2.49 -15.51
N GLU A 195 -0.11 -2.21 -16.53
CA GLU A 195 0.50 -0.88 -16.70
C GLU A 195 -0.59 0.19 -16.88
N ARG A 196 -1.61 -0.10 -17.71
CA ARG A 196 -2.74 0.83 -17.93
C ARG A 196 -3.59 1.06 -16.68
N ALA A 197 -3.73 0.04 -15.84
CA ALA A 197 -4.57 0.05 -14.65
C ALA A 197 -3.90 0.70 -13.43
N LEU A 198 -2.56 0.61 -13.32
CA LEU A 198 -1.82 0.98 -12.12
C LEU A 198 -0.93 2.21 -12.31
N ALA A 199 -0.16 2.27 -13.40
CA ALA A 199 0.87 3.28 -13.56
C ALA A 199 0.26 4.68 -13.76
N PHE A 200 0.74 5.64 -12.98
CA PHE A 200 0.32 7.05 -13.02
C PHE A 200 -1.19 7.27 -12.77
N ARG A 201 -1.86 6.33 -12.10
CA ARG A 201 -3.29 6.42 -11.72
C ARG A 201 -3.52 6.91 -10.30
N GLN A 202 -2.46 7.27 -9.60
CA GLN A 202 -2.50 7.77 -8.24
C GLN A 202 -1.88 9.16 -8.14
N SER A 203 -2.51 10.03 -7.35
CA SER A 203 -1.97 11.34 -7.01
C SER A 203 -1.18 11.28 -5.70
N TYR A 204 -0.07 12.03 -5.67
CA TYR A 204 0.72 12.28 -4.47
C TYR A 204 -0.15 12.83 -3.34
N ALA A 205 0.04 12.34 -2.12
CA ALA A 205 -0.76 12.71 -0.95
C ALA A 205 -0.54 14.15 -0.48
N GLY A 206 0.62 14.73 -0.80
CA GLY A 206 1.04 16.04 -0.29
C GLY A 206 1.56 16.00 1.15
N VAL A 207 1.21 14.97 1.93
CA VAL A 207 1.66 14.78 3.32
C VAL A 207 2.64 13.62 3.42
N GLU A 208 3.73 13.84 4.15
CA GLU A 208 4.75 12.82 4.40
C GLU A 208 4.59 12.25 5.81
N PRO A 209 4.48 10.92 5.97
CA PRO A 209 4.50 10.31 7.29
C PRO A 209 5.82 10.65 7.99
N GLY A 210 5.76 10.85 9.31
CA GLY A 210 6.96 11.03 10.12
C GLY A 210 7.95 9.89 9.89
N SER A 211 9.24 10.17 9.96
CA SER A 211 10.33 9.20 9.79
C SER A 211 10.36 8.10 10.88
N THR A 212 9.47 8.18 11.87
CA THR A 212 9.21 7.12 12.82
C THR A 212 8.31 6.09 12.13
N PRO A 213 8.70 4.79 12.07
CA PRO A 213 7.85 3.77 11.52
C PRO A 213 6.48 3.85 12.18
N PRO A 214 5.36 3.86 11.43
CA PRO A 214 4.15 3.34 12.01
C PRO A 214 4.47 1.90 12.37
N LEU A 215 4.54 1.61 13.68
CA LEU A 215 4.28 0.26 14.16
C LEU A 215 3.04 -0.20 13.42
N LEU A 216 3.09 -1.37 12.79
CA LEU A 216 1.96 -1.99 12.12
C LEU A 216 0.70 -1.71 12.96
N THR A 217 -0.09 -0.72 12.56
CA THR A 217 -1.48 -0.72 12.95
C THR A 217 -2.00 -1.96 12.26
N PRO A 218 -2.46 -3.00 12.98
CA PRO A 218 -3.20 -4.06 12.33
C PRO A 218 -4.24 -3.36 11.47
N ALA A 219 -4.29 -3.74 10.19
CA ALA A 219 -5.27 -3.22 9.25
C ALA A 219 -6.58 -3.08 10.01
N ALA A 220 -7.11 -1.85 10.07
CA ALA A 220 -8.36 -1.57 10.75
C ALA A 220 -9.30 -2.69 10.32
N GLU A 221 -9.61 -3.58 11.27
CA GLU A 221 -10.48 -4.70 11.02
C GLU A 221 -11.70 -4.08 10.35
N PRO A 222 -12.23 -4.68 9.26
CA PRO A 222 -13.51 -4.22 8.77
C PRO A 222 -14.41 -4.23 10.00
N GLN A 223 -14.91 -3.05 10.38
CA GLN A 223 -15.98 -2.97 11.35
C GLN A 223 -17.15 -3.66 10.67
N ILE A 224 -17.15 -4.98 10.76
CA ILE A 224 -18.33 -5.79 10.64
C ILE A 224 -19.18 -5.20 11.74
N ALA A 225 -20.12 -4.35 11.32
CA ALA A 225 -21.23 -3.98 12.16
C ALA A 225 -21.82 -5.32 12.60
N THR A 226 -21.47 -5.74 13.81
CA THR A 226 -22.24 -6.71 14.54
C THR A 226 -23.60 -6.05 14.64
N VAL A 227 -24.50 -6.46 13.75
CA VAL A 227 -25.92 -6.33 13.96
C VAL A 227 -26.12 -7.05 15.29
N LEU A 228 -26.23 -6.28 16.37
CA LEU A 228 -26.67 -6.82 17.64
C LEU A 228 -27.98 -7.52 17.31
N ALA A 229 -27.97 -8.84 17.49
CA ALA A 229 -29.18 -9.63 17.47
C ALA A 229 -30.17 -8.89 18.35
N GLU A 230 -31.31 -8.53 17.77
CA GLU A 230 -32.42 -7.91 18.48
C GLU A 230 -32.69 -8.79 19.70
N GLU A 231 -32.36 -8.27 20.87
CA GLU A 231 -32.50 -8.98 22.13
C GLU A 231 -34.00 -9.09 22.40
N VAL A 232 -34.58 -10.22 21.99
CA VAL A 232 -35.98 -10.56 22.27
C VAL A 232 -36.05 -10.91 23.74
N GLU A 233 -36.18 -9.89 24.59
CA GLU A 233 -36.45 -10.08 26.00
C GLU A 233 -37.92 -10.54 26.16
N ARG A 234 -38.09 -11.85 26.34
CA ARG A 234 -39.36 -12.51 26.64
C ARG A 234 -39.53 -12.62 28.15
N THR A 235 -40.29 -11.71 28.73
CA THR A 235 -40.68 -11.80 30.13
C THR A 235 -42.21 -11.79 30.22
N GLY A 236 -42.82 -12.93 30.55
CA GLY A 236 -44.23 -12.99 30.93
C GLY A 236 -45.30 -12.98 29.83
N GLY A 237 -45.03 -13.62 28.68
CA GLY A 237 -46.09 -13.93 27.68
C GLY A 237 -46.58 -12.76 26.82
N VAL A 238 -45.81 -11.68 26.74
CA VAL A 238 -46.15 -10.47 25.98
C VAL A 238 -45.06 -10.23 24.93
N THR A 239 -45.42 -10.05 23.65
CA THR A 239 -44.49 -9.59 22.61
C THR A 239 -44.73 -8.11 22.36
N ILE A 240 -43.73 -7.25 22.60
CA ILE A 240 -43.82 -5.80 22.40
C ILE A 240 -42.92 -5.42 21.23
N HIS A 241 -43.50 -4.93 20.14
CA HIS A 241 -42.76 -4.38 19.00
C HIS A 241 -42.60 -2.87 19.21
N ARG A 242 -41.37 -2.37 19.38
CA ARG A 242 -41.09 -0.93 19.47
C ARG A 242 -40.54 -0.43 18.14
N GLY A 243 -41.31 0.37 17.41
CA GLY A 243 -40.86 0.99 16.17
C GLY A 243 -39.69 1.96 16.42
N GLY A 244 -38.58 1.76 15.71
CA GLY A 244 -37.38 2.60 15.81
C GLY A 244 -37.60 4.00 15.23
N GLN A 245 -37.02 5.01 15.87
CA GLN A 245 -36.93 6.38 15.35
C GLN A 245 -35.50 6.62 14.83
N THR A 246 -35.40 7.17 13.61
CA THR A 246 -34.20 7.82 13.08
C THR A 246 -34.04 9.21 13.70
N LEU A 247 -32.90 9.49 14.32
CA LEU A 247 -32.52 10.84 14.75
C LEU A 247 -31.37 11.37 13.89
N VAL A 248 -31.67 12.39 13.09
CA VAL A 248 -30.70 13.22 12.35
C VAL A 248 -30.24 14.33 13.30
N ALA A 249 -28.93 14.52 13.41
CA ALA A 249 -28.35 15.62 14.18
C ALA A 249 -28.52 16.94 13.42
N GLN A 250 -29.26 17.90 14.02
CA GLN A 250 -28.91 19.31 14.24
C GLN A 250 -30.18 20.18 14.41
N GLY A 251 -30.25 20.91 15.54
CA GLY A 251 -31.03 22.15 15.66
C GLY A 251 -32.39 22.09 16.37
N LYS A 252 -32.39 22.38 17.68
CA LYS A 252 -33.42 23.12 18.45
C LYS A 252 -34.75 22.40 18.85
N ALA A 253 -34.80 22.05 20.15
CA ALA A 253 -35.94 21.83 21.10
C ALA A 253 -37.14 20.91 20.72
N PRO A 254 -37.63 20.02 21.64
CA PRO A 254 -38.48 18.89 21.28
C PRO A 254 -39.99 19.14 21.43
N VAL A 255 -40.79 18.46 20.59
CA VAL A 255 -42.22 18.19 20.79
C VAL A 255 -42.41 16.67 20.73
N GLN A 256 -42.96 16.09 21.80
CA GLN A 256 -43.25 14.66 21.93
C GLN A 256 -44.53 14.29 21.16
N GLN A 257 -44.50 13.20 20.39
CA GLN A 257 -45.70 12.49 19.95
C GLN A 257 -45.65 11.03 20.41
N SER A 258 -46.70 10.62 21.11
CA SER A 258 -46.90 9.34 21.79
C SER A 258 -47.37 8.24 20.83
N GLY A 259 -46.57 7.18 20.67
CA GLY A 259 -46.97 5.93 20.00
C GLY A 259 -47.38 4.87 21.04
N GLY A 260 -48.60 4.35 20.92
CA GLY A 260 -49.21 3.43 21.89
C GLY A 260 -48.62 2.00 21.91
N VAL A 261 -48.73 1.35 23.07
CA VAL A 261 -48.28 -0.04 23.34
C VAL A 261 -49.51 -0.95 23.48
N ARG A 262 -49.47 -2.15 22.87
CA ARG A 262 -50.52 -3.19 23.01
C ARG A 262 -49.94 -4.37 23.80
N ILE A 263 -50.63 -4.81 24.87
CA ILE A 263 -50.16 -5.83 25.85
C ILE A 263 -51.12 -7.03 25.87
N HIS A 264 -50.60 -8.25 25.81
CA HIS A 264 -51.31 -9.52 26.08
C HIS A 264 -50.74 -10.17 27.35
N ARG A 265 -51.53 -10.81 28.22
CA ARG A 265 -51.15 -11.16 29.61
C ARG A 265 -51.02 -12.68 29.80
N GLY A 266 -49.90 -13.16 30.38
CA GLY A 266 -49.72 -14.53 30.87
C GLY A 266 -49.26 -14.54 32.34
N VAL A 267 -49.79 -15.45 33.16
CA VAL A 267 -49.72 -15.49 34.64
C VAL A 267 -48.47 -16.26 35.16
N PRO A 268 -47.90 -15.94 36.36
CA PRO A 268 -46.50 -16.19 36.73
C PRO A 268 -46.28 -17.24 37.86
N ALA A 269 -45.00 -17.55 38.18
CA ALA A 269 -44.56 -18.15 39.46
C ALA A 269 -43.07 -17.77 39.78
N PRO A 270 -42.62 -17.78 41.06
CA PRO A 270 -41.68 -16.78 41.60
C PRO A 270 -40.21 -17.24 41.78
N ALA A 271 -39.34 -16.25 42.04
CA ALA A 271 -37.89 -16.35 42.22
C ALA A 271 -37.42 -16.25 43.69
N ALA A 272 -36.21 -16.77 43.94
CA ALA A 272 -35.32 -16.48 45.08
C ALA A 272 -33.91 -16.26 44.51
N MET A 273 -32.92 -15.60 45.11
CA MET A 273 -32.74 -14.56 46.12
C MET A 273 -31.25 -14.15 45.99
N GLN A 274 -30.93 -12.89 46.29
CA GLN A 274 -29.63 -12.23 46.11
C GLN A 274 -28.60 -12.66 47.17
N ASP A 275 -27.31 -12.43 46.90
CA ASP A 275 -26.49 -11.66 47.85
C ASP A 275 -25.33 -10.93 47.17
N ALA A 276 -25.04 -9.74 47.71
CA ALA A 276 -24.00 -8.81 47.31
C ALA A 276 -23.02 -8.63 48.48
N GLY A 277 -21.73 -8.43 48.18
CA GLY A 277 -20.76 -8.08 49.21
C GLY A 277 -19.49 -7.52 48.61
N ALA A 278 -19.33 -6.20 48.71
CA ALA A 278 -18.11 -5.45 48.42
C ALA A 278 -17.35 -5.22 49.74
N VAL A 279 -16.00 -5.31 49.75
CA VAL A 279 -15.14 -4.55 50.68
C VAL A 279 -13.76 -4.23 50.05
N ILE A 280 -13.49 -2.92 50.06
CA ILE A 280 -12.26 -2.10 50.02
C ILE A 280 -11.04 -2.58 50.85
N GLY A 281 -9.81 -2.19 50.43
CA GLY A 281 -8.62 -2.16 51.32
C GLY A 281 -7.26 -2.06 50.61
N GLU A 282 -6.56 -0.95 50.85
CA GLU A 282 -5.23 -0.53 50.37
C GLU A 282 -4.00 -1.12 51.10
N GLU A 283 -2.84 -0.95 50.45
CA GLU A 283 -1.45 -0.70 50.92
C GLU A 283 -0.54 -1.73 51.63
N GLU A 284 0.65 -1.84 51.00
CA GLU A 284 2.06 -1.98 51.45
C GLU A 284 2.58 -3.09 52.40
N SER A 285 3.65 -3.73 51.88
CA SER A 285 4.79 -4.43 52.53
C SER A 285 5.47 -3.61 53.67
N PRO A 286 6.32 -4.17 54.57
CA PRO A 286 7.45 -5.08 54.24
C PRO A 286 7.93 -6.09 55.31
N THR A 287 8.61 -7.16 54.89
CA THR A 287 10.00 -7.57 55.25
C THR A 287 10.37 -8.86 54.54
#